data_AF-A0A956Y5M4-F1
#
_entry.id   AF-A0A956Y5M4-F1
#
_cell.length_a   1.000
_cell.length_b   1.000
_cell.length_c   1.000
_cell.angle_alpha   90.00
_cell.angle_beta   90.00
_cell.angle_gamma   90.00
#
_symmetry.space_group_name_H-M   'P 1'
#
loop_
_entity.id
_entity.type
_entity.pdbx_description
1 polymer ?
#
loop_
_entity_poly.entity_id
_entity_poly.type
_entity_poly.pdbx_seq_one_letter_code
_entity_poly.pdbx_strand_id
1 'polypeptide(L)'
;MSNTIEVEYSQLRDCVRHFQREQDHAQHICNEIQAQLDVLKGGAWVADAADAFYREMEDDVLMGMRRLITALGRSSEVSSQITQIMEAAEQEASDMIPSS
;
A
#
# COMPACT_ATOMS: atom_id res chain seq x y z
N MET A 1 -31.14 -11.01 6.66
CA MET A 1 -29.88 -10.56 7.29
C MET A 1 -28.67 -10.60 6.33
N SER A 2 -28.76 -11.26 5.16
CA SER A 2 -27.67 -11.36 4.16
C SER A 2 -27.18 -10.02 3.57
N ASN A 3 -28.10 -9.10 3.25
CA ASN A 3 -27.76 -7.93 2.43
C ASN A 3 -26.81 -6.93 3.11
N THR A 4 -26.85 -6.79 4.44
CA THR A 4 -25.95 -5.87 5.16
C THR A 4 -24.53 -6.42 5.24
N ILE A 5 -24.41 -7.72 5.51
CA ILE A 5 -23.14 -8.43 5.61
C ILE A 5 -22.41 -8.44 4.25
N GLU A 6 -23.12 -8.78 3.16
CA GLU A 6 -22.58 -8.72 1.80
C GLU A 6 -22.07 -7.32 1.41
N VAL A 7 -22.81 -6.28 1.82
CA VAL A 7 -22.43 -4.88 1.59
C VAL A 7 -21.16 -4.50 2.37
N GLU A 8 -20.99 -4.94 3.62
CA GLU A 8 -19.77 -4.68 4.40
C GLU A 8 -18.52 -5.37 3.80
N TYR A 9 -18.62 -6.62 3.36
CA TYR A 9 -17.51 -7.30 2.68
C TYR A 9 -17.12 -6.64 1.36
N SER A 10 -18.11 -6.15 0.60
CA SER A 10 -17.82 -5.43 -0.64
C SER A 10 -17.00 -4.17 -0.37
N GLN A 11 -17.34 -3.41 0.68
CA GLN A 11 -16.64 -2.20 1.09
C GLN A 11 -15.22 -2.49 1.59
N LEU A 12 -15.03 -3.56 2.38
CA LEU A 12 -13.70 -3.99 2.82
C LEU A 12 -12.80 -4.36 1.64
N ARG A 13 -13.35 -5.10 0.66
CA ARG A 13 -12.64 -5.44 -0.58
C ARG A 13 -12.33 -4.20 -1.43
N ASP A 14 -13.21 -3.21 -1.47
CA ASP A 14 -12.93 -1.92 -2.11
C ASP A 14 -11.80 -1.17 -1.43
N CYS A 15 -11.77 -1.17 -0.09
CA CYS A 15 -10.70 -0.56 0.69
C CYS A 15 -9.33 -1.21 0.42
N VAL A 16 -9.28 -2.55 0.38
CA VAL A 16 -8.07 -3.31 -0.01
C VAL A 16 -7.58 -2.88 -1.39
N ARG A 17 -8.48 -2.85 -2.39
CA ARG A 17 -8.14 -2.42 -3.76
C ARG A 17 -7.65 -0.97 -3.80
N HIS A 18 -8.18 -0.11 -2.95
CA HIS A 18 -7.74 1.28 -2.88
C HIS A 18 -6.31 1.38 -2.34
N PHE A 19 -5.99 0.72 -1.23
CA PHE A 19 -4.63 0.70 -0.70
C PHE A 19 -3.61 0.13 -1.69
N GLN A 20 -3.96 -0.93 -2.42
CA GLN A 20 -3.09 -1.49 -3.46
C GLN A 20 -2.80 -0.48 -4.58
N ARG A 21 -3.85 0.19 -5.09
CA ARG A 21 -3.67 1.20 -6.14
C ARG A 21 -2.80 2.37 -5.68
N GLU A 22 -3.01 2.86 -4.46
CA GLU A 22 -2.21 3.95 -3.93
C GLU A 22 -0.75 3.51 -3.68
N GLN A 23 -0.54 2.26 -3.24
CA GLN A 23 0.80 1.69 -3.10
C GLN A 23 1.53 1.65 -4.46
N ASP A 24 0.87 1.13 -5.49
CA ASP A 24 1.44 1.02 -6.85
C ASP A 24 1.76 2.41 -7.41
N HIS A 25 0.85 3.37 -7.22
CA HIS A 25 1.04 4.74 -7.68
C HIS A 25 2.21 5.42 -6.95
N ALA A 26 2.30 5.28 -5.63
CA ALA A 26 3.42 5.80 -4.84
C ALA A 26 4.75 5.15 -5.24
N GLN A 27 4.75 3.85 -5.55
CA GLN A 27 5.93 3.14 -6.04
C GLN A 27 6.37 3.66 -7.41
N HIS A 28 5.43 3.93 -8.31
CA HIS A 28 5.73 4.50 -9.62
C HIS A 28 6.41 5.87 -9.49
N ILE A 29 5.81 6.78 -8.72
CA ILE A 29 6.38 8.11 -8.46
C ILE A 29 7.77 8.01 -7.81
N CYS A 30 7.94 7.12 -6.82
CA CYS A 30 9.23 6.92 -6.17
C CYS A 30 10.31 6.47 -7.16
N ASN A 31 9.97 5.59 -8.11
CA ASN A 31 10.89 5.11 -9.14
C ASN A 31 11.25 6.23 -10.13
N GLU A 32 10.27 7.05 -10.53
CA GLU A 32 10.52 8.21 -11.40
C GLU A 32 11.48 9.21 -10.74
N ILE A 33 11.26 9.54 -9.46
CA ILE A 33 12.15 10.42 -8.70
C ILE A 33 13.56 9.83 -8.65
N GLN A 34 13.71 8.53 -8.33
CA GLN A 34 15.01 7.87 -8.30
C GLN A 34 15.71 7.94 -9.65
N ALA A 35 15.01 7.67 -10.75
CA ALA A 35 15.59 7.73 -12.09
C ALA A 35 16.10 9.14 -12.43
N GLN A 36 15.36 10.19 -12.06
CA GLN A 36 15.80 11.57 -12.26
C GLN A 36 17.02 11.91 -11.39
N LEU A 37 17.07 11.42 -10.15
CA LEU A 37 18.25 11.60 -9.29
C LEU A 37 19.49 10.93 -9.87
N ASP A 38 19.34 9.74 -10.43
CA ASP A 38 20.45 9.00 -11.03
C ASP A 38 21.02 9.74 -12.25
N VAL A 39 20.16 10.37 -13.06
CA VAL A 39 20.59 11.26 -14.16
C VAL A 39 21.38 12.46 -13.64
N LEU A 40 20.91 13.08 -12.55
CA LEU A 40 21.60 14.22 -11.94
C LEU A 40 23.00 13.82 -11.43
N LYS A 41 23.10 12.68 -10.72
CA LYS A 41 24.36 12.14 -10.19
C LYS A 41 25.33 11.69 -11.29
N GLY A 42 24.82 11.28 -12.46
CA GLY A 42 25.60 10.86 -13.62
C GLY A 42 26.44 11.96 -14.30
N GLY A 43 26.54 13.14 -13.69
CA GLY A 43 27.38 14.24 -14.15
C GLY A 43 26.62 15.47 -14.64
N ALA A 44 25.28 15.48 -14.54
CA ALA A 44 24.48 16.65 -14.91
C ALA A 44 24.50 17.77 -13.84
N TRP A 45 24.82 17.45 -12.58
CA TRP A 45 24.99 18.45 -11.53
C TRP A 45 26.10 18.06 -10.54
N VAL A 46 27.24 18.74 -10.62
CA VAL A 46 28.43 18.49 -9.76
C VAL A 46 28.85 19.81 -9.11
N ALA A 47 28.45 20.02 -7.86
CA ALA A 47 28.85 21.14 -7.00
C ALA A 47 28.60 20.76 -5.53
N ASP A 48 29.25 21.43 -4.57
CA ASP A 48 29.06 21.18 -3.13
C ASP A 48 27.58 21.26 -2.67
N ALA A 49 26.75 22.06 -3.36
CA ALA A 49 25.31 22.15 -3.13
C ALA A 49 24.54 20.89 -3.60
N ALA A 50 25.07 20.15 -4.56
CA ALA A 50 24.47 18.91 -5.06
C ALA A 50 24.55 17.80 -4.01
N ASP A 51 25.64 17.72 -3.23
CA ASP A 51 25.82 16.72 -2.17
C ASP A 51 24.83 16.88 -1.01
N ALA A 52 24.47 18.13 -0.68
CA ALA A 52 23.44 18.39 0.33
C ALA A 52 22.05 17.97 -0.19
N PHE A 53 21.74 18.32 -1.45
CA PHE A 53 20.50 17.92 -2.09
C PHE A 53 20.37 16.39 -2.22
N TYR A 54 21.42 15.69 -2.64
CA TYR A 54 21.37 14.23 -2.76
C TYR A 54 21.15 13.54 -1.43
N ARG A 55 21.76 14.04 -0.34
CA ARG A 55 21.51 13.53 1.01
C ARG A 55 20.06 13.73 1.43
N GLU A 56 19.52 14.94 1.29
CA GLU A 56 18.11 15.22 1.63
C GLU A 56 17.15 14.32 0.83
N MET A 57 17.43 14.13 -0.46
CA MET A 57 16.62 13.25 -1.31
C MET A 57 16.69 11.78 -0.87
N GLU A 58 17.85 11.26 -0.47
CA GLU A 58 18.02 9.87 -0.03
C GLU A 58 17.47 9.61 1.38
N ASP A 59 17.86 10.46 2.32
CA ASP A 59 17.66 10.26 3.76
C ASP A 59 16.24 10.62 4.18
N ASP A 60 15.65 11.67 3.59
CA ASP A 60 14.33 12.15 3.98
C ASP A 60 13.27 11.77 2.95
N VAL A 61 13.45 12.19 1.70
CA VAL A 61 12.39 12.08 0.67
C VAL A 61 12.15 10.62 0.28
N LEU A 62 13.17 9.93 -0.22
CA LEU A 62 13.04 8.55 -0.69
C LEU A 62 12.76 7.59 0.48
N MET A 63 13.32 7.85 1.66
CA MET A 63 12.99 7.08 2.86
C MET A 63 11.52 7.27 3.27
N GLY A 64 11.02 8.52 3.26
CA GLY A 64 9.61 8.83 3.51
C GLY A 64 8.67 8.13 2.54
N MET A 65 8.99 8.15 1.24
CA MET A 65 8.25 7.44 0.20
C MET A 65 8.23 5.93 0.44
N ARG A 66 9.37 5.31 0.75
CA ARG A 66 9.45 3.86 1.07
C ARG A 66 8.61 3.49 2.28
N ARG A 67 8.59 4.34 3.32
CA ARG A 67 7.73 4.14 4.50
C ARG A 67 6.25 4.22 4.15
N LEU A 68 5.85 5.17 3.30
CA LEU A 68 4.48 5.30 2.82
C LEU A 68 4.04 4.06 2.02
N ILE A 69 4.84 3.65 1.04
CA ILE A 69 4.58 2.45 0.22
C ILE A 69 4.39 1.21 1.12
N THR A 70 5.26 1.04 2.12
CA THR A 70 5.19 -0.06 3.08
C THR A 70 3.91 0.01 3.92
N ALA A 71 3.53 1.20 4.38
CA ALA A 71 2.32 1.39 5.18
C ALA A 71 1.04 1.07 4.36
N LEU A 72 0.99 1.48 3.09
CA LEU A 72 -0.11 1.18 2.18
C LEU A 72 -0.22 -0.33 1.92
N GLY A 73 0.91 -1.00 1.63
CA GLY A 73 0.94 -2.45 1.43
C GLY A 73 0.49 -3.22 2.67
N ARG A 74 0.98 -2.82 3.86
CA ARG A 74 0.57 -3.44 5.12
C ARG A 74 -0.91 -3.22 5.42
N SER A 75 -1.45 -2.06 5.06
CA SER A 75 -2.88 -1.76 5.24
C SER A 75 -3.74 -2.67 4.33
N SER A 76 -3.35 -2.84 3.07
CA SER A 76 -3.97 -3.81 2.16
C SER A 76 -3.92 -5.23 2.71
N GLU A 77 -2.76 -5.66 3.21
CA GLU A 77 -2.56 -7.02 3.74
C GLU A 77 -3.46 -7.29 4.95
N VAL A 78 -3.44 -6.40 5.95
CA VAL A 78 -4.23 -6.54 7.17
C VAL A 78 -5.74 -6.52 6.85
N SER A 79 -6.20 -5.62 5.98
CA SER A 79 -7.62 -5.58 5.57
C SER A 79 -8.05 -6.83 4.81
N SER A 80 -7.16 -7.42 4.00
CA SER A 80 -7.42 -8.70 3.34
C SER A 80 -7.54 -9.85 4.35
N GLN A 81 -6.65 -9.91 5.34
CA GLN A 81 -6.71 -10.91 6.42
C GLN A 81 -7.99 -10.81 7.24
N ILE A 82 -8.43 -9.58 7.58
CA ILE A 82 -9.70 -9.35 8.27
C ILE A 82 -10.87 -9.93 7.45
N THR A 83 -10.91 -9.64 6.14
CA THR A 83 -11.95 -10.15 5.24
C THR A 83 -11.99 -11.68 5.25
N GLN A 84 -10.84 -12.34 5.14
CA GLN A 84 -10.75 -13.80 5.14
C GLN A 84 -11.18 -14.44 6.46
N ILE A 85 -10.78 -13.85 7.60
CA ILE A 85 -11.15 -14.34 8.93
C ILE A 85 -12.67 -14.27 9.12
N MET A 86 -13.29 -13.16 8.71
CA MET A 86 -14.74 -12.97 8.83
C MET A 86 -15.51 -13.94 7.92
N GLU A 87 -15.10 -14.11 6.65
CA GLU A 87 -15.72 -15.07 5.72
C GLU A 87 -15.62 -16.52 6.25
N ALA A 88 -14.47 -16.91 6.83
CA ALA A 88 -14.29 -18.23 7.42
C ALA A 88 -15.19 -18.45 8.65
N ALA A 89 -15.30 -17.45 9.52
CA ALA A 89 -16.14 -17.52 10.71
C ALA A 89 -17.63 -17.63 10.35
N GLU A 90 -18.08 -16.94 9.30
CA GLU A 90 -19.45 -17.06 8.80
C GLU A 90 -19.74 -18.43 8.20
N GLN A 91 -18.81 -18.99 7.42
CA GLN A 91 -18.96 -20.33 6.87
C GLN A 91 -19.08 -21.37 8.00
N GLU A 92 -18.23 -21.29 9.02
CA GLU A 92 -18.27 -22.18 10.18
C GLU A 92 -19.61 -22.06 10.94
N ALA A 93 -20.10 -20.84 11.14
CA ALA A 93 -21.39 -20.60 11.80
C ALA A 93 -22.57 -21.15 10.97
N SER A 94 -22.52 -21.03 9.63
CA SER A 94 -23.53 -21.58 8.73
C SER A 94 -23.55 -23.11 8.77
N ASP A 95 -22.38 -23.75 8.88
CA ASP A 95 -22.26 -25.21 8.95
C ASP A 95 -22.73 -25.77 10.30
N MET A 96 -22.69 -24.97 11.37
CA MET A 96 -23.15 -25.33 12.72
C MET A 96 -24.67 -25.26 12.90
N ILE A 97 -25.41 -24.55 12.05
CA ILE A 97 -26.87 -24.47 12.13
C ILE A 97 -27.46 -25.63 11.30
N PRO A 98 -28.06 -26.67 11.91
CA PRO A 98 -28.68 -27.75 11.16
C PRO A 98 -29.85 -27.19 10.36
N SER A 99 -29.91 -27.46 9.06
CA SER A 99 -31.11 -27.20 8.26
C SER A 99 -32.26 -28.09 8.77
N SER A 100 -33.13 -27.52 9.61
CA SER A 100 -34.39 -28.14 10.04
C SER A 100 -35.47 -28.06 8.97
#